data_AF-A0A5D2AI99-F1
#
_entry.id   AF-A0A5D2AI99-F1
#
_cell.length_a   1.000
_cell.length_b   1.000
_cell.length_c   1.000
_cell.angle_alpha   90.00
_cell.angle_beta   90.00
_cell.angle_gamma   90.00
#
_symmetry.space_group_name_H-M   'P 1'
#
loop_
_entity.id
_entity.type
_entity.pdbx_description
1 polymer ?
#
loop_
_entity_poly.entity_id
_entity_poly.type
_entity_poly.pdbx_seq_one_letter_code
_entity_poly.pdbx_strand_id
1 'polypeptide(L)'
;MGAHRTMIRVLMLLSWATSIGGSAVECTTVTELISFCATFISNGSPDPYPGTPCCEAVTNLYMMTHSTDNRRSLCGCLMGLVTANNSNSTAIATLPGFCGVPLGFTIGPDTDCNLYVYLLCLE
;
A
#
# COMPACT_ATOMS: atom_id res chain seq x y z
N MET A 1 -26.01 1.13 -39.52
CA MET A 1 -26.00 0.86 -38.06
C MET A 1 -24.65 0.23 -37.66
N GLY A 2 -23.65 1.01 -37.27
CA GLY A 2 -22.31 0.49 -36.95
C GLY A 2 -21.57 1.29 -35.88
N ALA A 3 -21.62 2.63 -35.96
CA ALA A 3 -20.98 3.52 -35.00
C ALA A 3 -21.60 3.49 -33.59
N HIS A 4 -22.91 3.24 -33.49
CA HIS A 4 -23.60 3.18 -32.20
C HIS A 4 -23.31 1.88 -31.42
N ARG A 5 -22.93 0.80 -32.13
CA ARG A 5 -22.66 -0.52 -31.53
C ARG A 5 -21.21 -0.64 -31.02
N THR A 6 -20.30 0.15 -31.59
CA THR A 6 -18.89 0.24 -31.16
C THR A 6 -18.71 1.14 -29.94
N MET A 7 -19.42 2.28 -29.83
CA MET A 7 -19.37 3.14 -28.63
C MET A 7 -19.83 2.39 -27.36
N ILE A 8 -20.84 1.52 -27.46
CA ILE A 8 -21.33 0.73 -26.30
C ILE A 8 -20.27 -0.27 -25.84
N ARG A 9 -19.52 -0.90 -26.74
CA ARG A 9 -18.44 -1.83 -26.36
C ARG A 9 -17.22 -1.13 -25.79
N VAL A 10 -16.88 0.07 -26.27
CA VAL A 10 -15.80 0.90 -25.72
C VAL A 10 -16.18 1.46 -24.35
N LEU A 11 -17.45 1.85 -24.13
CA LEU A 11 -17.92 2.24 -22.80
C LEU A 11 -17.88 1.07 -21.80
N MET A 12 -18.27 -0.14 -22.21
CA MET A 12 -18.22 -1.35 -21.36
C MET A 12 -16.78 -1.75 -20.99
N LEU A 13 -15.84 -1.60 -21.92
CA LEU A 13 -14.40 -1.84 -21.67
C LEU A 13 -13.73 -0.73 -20.83
N LEU A 14 -14.40 0.41 -20.64
CA LEU A 14 -13.97 1.47 -19.73
C LEU A 14 -14.68 1.39 -18.35
N SER A 15 -15.57 0.40 -18.16
CA SER A 15 -16.44 0.30 -16.97
C SER A 15 -15.87 -0.57 -15.84
N TRP A 16 -14.87 -1.40 -16.09
CA TRP A 16 -14.12 -2.15 -15.06
C TRP A 16 -13.03 -1.32 -14.37
N ALA A 17 -13.36 -0.08 -14.04
CA ALA A 17 -12.63 0.67 -13.02
C ALA A 17 -13.63 1.44 -12.15
N THR A 18 -14.79 0.83 -11.86
CA THR A 18 -15.53 1.21 -10.66
C THR A 18 -14.72 0.67 -9.49
N SER A 19 -13.82 1.48 -8.93
CA SER A 19 -13.33 1.26 -7.57
C SER A 19 -14.56 1.22 -6.68
N ILE A 20 -14.91 0.01 -6.26
CA ILE A 20 -16.00 -0.25 -5.33
C ILE A 20 -15.62 0.47 -4.04
N GLY A 21 -16.48 1.40 -3.63
CA GLY A 21 -16.26 2.26 -2.48
C GLY A 21 -16.03 1.49 -1.18
N GLY A 22 -14.88 1.73 -0.57
CA GLY A 22 -14.76 2.06 0.85
C GLY A 22 -14.12 3.44 0.94
N SER A 23 -14.16 4.11 2.09
CA SER A 23 -13.18 5.19 2.31
C SER A 23 -11.80 4.55 2.29
N ALA A 24 -11.14 4.61 1.14
CA ALA A 24 -9.76 4.21 0.97
C ALA A 24 -8.92 4.93 2.02
N VAL A 25 -7.96 4.21 2.62
CA VAL A 25 -6.99 4.85 3.52
C VAL A 25 -6.23 5.90 2.73
N GLU A 26 -6.33 7.15 3.19
CA GLU A 26 -5.61 8.27 2.59
C GLU A 26 -4.10 8.13 2.84
N CYS A 27 -3.28 8.46 1.84
CA CYS A 27 -1.82 8.41 1.98
C CYS A 27 -1.28 9.36 3.06
N THR A 28 -2.04 10.40 3.43
CA THR A 28 -1.72 11.28 4.55
C THR A 28 -1.68 10.49 5.86
N THR A 29 -2.70 9.68 6.14
CA THR A 29 -2.74 8.80 7.32
C THR A 29 -1.59 7.79 7.32
N VAL A 30 -1.24 7.22 6.17
CA VAL A 30 -0.09 6.31 6.05
C VAL A 30 1.21 7.02 6.39
N THR A 31 1.38 8.24 5.86
CA THR A 31 2.57 9.04 6.09
C THR A 31 2.68 9.47 7.56
N GLU A 32 1.57 9.83 8.19
CA GLU A 32 1.51 10.13 9.62
C GLU A 32 1.92 8.92 10.47
N LEU A 33 1.43 7.72 10.15
CA LEU A 33 1.83 6.50 10.86
C LEU A 33 3.31 6.17 10.64
N ILE A 34 3.79 6.31 9.41
CA ILE A 34 5.21 6.09 9.07
C ILE A 34 6.12 7.17 9.70
N SER A 35 5.59 8.34 10.03
CA SER A 35 6.38 9.41 10.68
C SER A 35 6.92 8.98 12.05
N PHE A 36 6.23 8.06 12.76
CA PHE A 36 6.74 7.45 13.99
C PHE A 36 8.00 6.60 13.77
N CYS A 37 8.27 6.21 12.53
CA CYS A 37 9.46 5.46 12.10
C CYS A 37 10.51 6.33 11.40
N ALA A 38 10.33 7.65 11.36
CA ALA A 38 11.17 8.55 10.58
C ALA A 38 12.66 8.46 10.91
N THR A 39 13.01 8.22 12.19
CA THR A 39 14.40 8.08 12.63
C THR A 39 15.08 6.89 11.97
N PHE A 40 14.43 5.72 11.99
CA PHE A 40 14.95 4.52 11.33
C PHE A 40 14.96 4.69 9.82
N ILE A 41 13.90 5.24 9.24
CA ILE A 41 13.83 5.46 7.79
C ILE A 41 14.94 6.40 7.33
N SER A 42 15.25 7.45 8.08
CA SER A 42 16.24 8.45 7.66
C SER A 42 17.69 8.02 7.93
N ASN A 43 17.93 7.29 9.01
CA ASN A 43 19.29 6.96 9.47
C ASN A 43 19.65 5.47 9.31
N GLY A 44 18.68 4.62 8.95
CA GLY A 44 18.82 3.16 8.95
C GLY A 44 19.04 2.54 10.32
N SER A 45 19.00 3.34 11.40
CA SER A 45 19.31 2.91 12.77
C SER A 45 18.73 3.90 13.81
N PRO A 46 18.51 3.47 15.06
CA PRO A 46 18.48 2.07 15.51
C PRO A 46 17.31 1.29 14.89
N ASP A 47 17.47 -0.03 14.77
CA ASP A 47 16.44 -0.91 14.25
C ASP A 47 15.18 -0.87 15.15
N PRO A 48 13.97 -0.74 14.56
CA PRO A 48 12.75 -0.75 15.34
C PRO A 48 12.49 -2.18 15.86
N TYR A 49 11.95 -2.26 17.07
CA TYR A 49 11.59 -3.54 17.69
C TYR A 49 10.12 -3.54 18.13
N PRO A 50 9.50 -4.72 18.27
CA PRO A 50 8.10 -4.85 18.70
C PRO A 50 7.86 -4.12 20.03
N GLY A 51 6.75 -3.39 20.13
CA GLY A 51 6.40 -2.58 21.31
C GLY A 51 6.92 -1.13 21.28
N THR A 52 7.69 -0.75 20.24
CA THR A 52 7.98 0.67 19.98
C THR A 52 6.80 1.38 19.30
N PRO A 53 6.67 2.71 19.45
CA PRO A 53 5.60 3.47 18.77
C PRO A 53 5.66 3.31 17.23
N CYS A 54 6.86 3.16 16.67
CA CYS A 54 7.03 2.85 15.25
C CYS A 54 6.36 1.51 14.88
N CYS A 55 6.66 0.42 15.59
CA CYS A 55 6.07 -0.88 15.28
C CYS A 55 4.58 -0.97 15.61
N GLU A 56 4.11 -0.19 16.58
CA GLU A 56 2.68 -0.05 16.87
C GLU A 56 1.95 0.64 15.69
N ALA A 57 2.56 1.67 15.10
CA ALA A 57 2.06 2.30 13.89
C ALA A 57 2.04 1.34 12.67
N VAL A 58 3.09 0.53 12.50
CA VAL A 58 3.14 -0.51 11.46
C VAL A 58 2.07 -1.59 11.68
N THR A 59 1.80 -1.94 12.94
CA THR A 59 0.71 -2.86 13.29
C THR A 59 -0.66 -2.26 12.93
N ASN A 60 -0.87 -0.97 13.15
CA ASN A 60 -2.09 -0.29 12.71
C ASN A 60 -2.25 -0.31 11.19
N LEU A 61 -1.16 -0.13 10.44
CA LEU A 61 -1.17 -0.30 8.97
C LEU A 61 -1.61 -1.71 8.57
N TYR A 62 -1.10 -2.74 9.25
CA TYR A 62 -1.52 -4.13 9.01
C TYR A 62 -3.02 -4.34 9.25
N MET A 63 -3.58 -3.82 10.34
CA MET A 63 -5.02 -3.94 10.62
C MET A 63 -5.87 -3.33 9.49
N MET A 64 -5.36 -2.30 8.82
CA MET A 64 -6.03 -1.69 7.67
C MET A 64 -5.93 -2.53 6.39
N THR A 65 -4.93 -3.39 6.21
CA THR A 65 -4.79 -4.23 5.01
C THR A 65 -5.80 -5.38 4.95
N HIS A 66 -6.65 -5.55 5.96
CA HIS A 66 -7.75 -6.52 5.98
C HIS A 66 -8.83 -6.20 4.95
N SER A 67 -8.95 -4.94 4.52
CA SER A 67 -9.80 -4.55 3.39
C SER A 67 -8.97 -4.49 2.11
N THR A 68 -9.49 -5.09 1.04
CA THR A 68 -8.84 -5.11 -0.28
C THR A 68 -8.56 -3.71 -0.82
N ASP A 69 -9.52 -2.79 -0.66
CA ASP A 69 -9.40 -1.40 -1.12
C ASP A 69 -8.33 -0.64 -0.33
N ASN A 70 -8.30 -0.84 0.99
CA ASN A 70 -7.26 -0.27 1.84
C ASN A 70 -5.89 -0.87 1.51
N ARG A 71 -5.78 -2.18 1.27
CA ARG A 71 -4.51 -2.82 0.92
C ARG A 71 -3.93 -2.25 -0.36
N ARG A 72 -4.76 -2.05 -1.39
CA ARG A 72 -4.36 -1.41 -2.66
C ARG A 72 -3.85 0.02 -2.40
N SER A 73 -4.61 0.79 -1.62
CA SER A 73 -4.28 2.18 -1.29
C SER A 73 -2.99 2.27 -0.48
N LEU A 74 -2.86 1.49 0.59
CA LEU A 74 -1.66 1.38 1.42
C LEU A 74 -0.42 1.00 0.61
N CYS A 75 -0.54 -0.02 -0.26
CA CYS A 75 0.55 -0.41 -1.14
C CYS A 75 0.98 0.76 -2.04
N GLY A 76 0.01 1.45 -2.66
CA GLY A 76 0.29 2.61 -3.51
C GLY A 76 0.96 3.75 -2.75
N CYS A 77 0.48 4.05 -1.54
CA CYS A 77 1.07 5.07 -0.69
C CYS A 77 2.52 4.72 -0.30
N LEU A 78 2.78 3.50 0.15
CA LEU A 78 4.11 3.04 0.54
C LEU A 78 5.08 3.05 -0.66
N MET A 79 4.61 2.67 -1.85
CA MET A 79 5.40 2.78 -3.07
C MET A 79 5.75 4.24 -3.41
N GLY A 80 4.79 5.14 -3.21
CA GLY A 80 5.01 6.59 -3.33
C GLY A 80 6.09 7.08 -2.37
N LEU A 81 6.06 6.63 -1.11
CA LEU A 81 7.09 6.94 -0.13
C LEU A 81 8.46 6.38 -0.53
N VAL A 82 8.52 5.13 -1.01
CA VAL A 82 9.77 4.53 -1.51
C VAL A 82 10.35 5.33 -2.67
N THR A 83 9.50 5.80 -3.57
CA THR A 83 9.90 6.62 -4.72
C THR A 83 10.40 8.00 -4.27
N ALA A 84 9.70 8.65 -3.34
CA ALA A 84 10.08 9.94 -2.78
C ALA A 84 11.37 9.86 -1.94
N ASN A 85 11.55 8.77 -1.20
CA ASN A 85 12.69 8.51 -0.33
C ASN A 85 13.58 7.42 -0.91
N ASN A 86 14.00 7.57 -2.17
CA ASN A 86 14.76 6.53 -2.90
C ASN A 86 16.01 6.05 -2.14
N SER A 87 16.75 6.97 -1.50
CA SER A 87 17.94 6.67 -0.67
C SER A 87 17.63 5.77 0.53
N ASN A 88 16.39 5.78 1.01
CA ASN A 88 15.92 5.04 2.19
C ASN A 88 14.89 3.96 1.83
N SER A 89 14.78 3.62 0.55
CA SER A 89 13.85 2.61 0.03
C SER A 89 13.97 1.27 0.77
N THR A 90 15.21 0.82 1.03
CA THR A 90 15.49 -0.41 1.79
C THR A 90 14.97 -0.34 3.23
N ALA A 91 15.13 0.80 3.90
CA ALA A 91 14.64 0.97 5.28
C ALA A 91 13.11 0.88 5.31
N ILE A 92 12.42 1.53 4.37
CA ILE A 92 10.96 1.45 4.26
C ILE A 92 10.49 0.02 3.96
N ALA A 93 11.16 -0.67 3.04
CA ALA A 93 10.80 -2.03 2.63
C ALA A 93 11.04 -3.08 3.73
N THR A 94 12.07 -2.90 4.55
CA THR A 94 12.44 -3.84 5.63
C THR A 94 11.72 -3.57 6.95
N LEU A 95 11.15 -2.37 7.11
CA LEU A 95 10.44 -1.93 8.32
C LEU A 95 9.40 -2.95 8.83
N PRO A 96 8.53 -3.55 8.00
CA PRO A 96 7.54 -4.51 8.50
C PRO A 96 8.20 -5.78 9.06
N GLY A 97 9.33 -6.19 8.48
CA GLY A 97 10.11 -7.35 8.92
C GLY A 97 10.71 -7.15 10.31
N PHE A 98 11.30 -5.98 10.58
CA PHE A 98 11.82 -5.63 11.91
C PHE A 98 10.74 -5.62 13.00
N CYS A 99 9.54 -5.17 12.64
CA CYS A 99 8.40 -5.15 13.54
C CYS A 99 7.69 -6.51 13.68
N GLY A 100 8.05 -7.52 12.88
CA GLY A 100 7.38 -8.82 12.85
C GLY A 100 5.94 -8.76 12.32
N VAL A 101 5.62 -7.76 11.50
CA VAL A 101 4.26 -7.49 11.01
C VAL A 101 4.17 -7.81 9.50
N PRO A 102 3.39 -8.83 9.09
CA PRO A 102 3.26 -9.19 7.68
C PRO A 102 2.17 -8.35 7.00
N LEU A 103 2.51 -7.29 6.25
CA LEU A 103 1.52 -6.42 5.57
C LEU A 103 0.66 -7.12 4.49
N GLY A 104 0.95 -8.38 4.15
CA GLY A 104 0.21 -9.15 3.14
C GLY A 104 0.57 -8.78 1.70
N PHE A 105 1.63 -7.99 1.52
CA PHE A 105 2.26 -7.65 0.24
C PHE A 105 3.74 -7.37 0.45
N THR A 106 4.49 -7.34 -0.65
CA THR A 106 5.92 -7.06 -0.65
C THR A 106 6.14 -5.64 -1.17
N ILE A 107 7.07 -4.90 -0.54
CA ILE A 107 7.44 -3.56 -0.99
C ILE A 107 8.76 -3.66 -1.75
N GLY A 108 8.71 -3.43 -3.06
CA GLY A 108 9.87 -3.52 -3.94
C GLY A 108 9.64 -2.75 -5.25
N PRO A 109 10.70 -2.53 -6.05
CA PRO A 109 10.62 -1.72 -7.27
C PRO A 109 9.61 -2.24 -8.31
N ASP A 110 9.34 -3.55 -8.31
CA ASP A 110 8.42 -4.21 -9.25
C ASP A 110 7.07 -4.59 -8.61
N THR A 111 6.76 -4.06 -7.43
CA THR A 111 5.48 -4.37 -6.77
C THR A 111 4.32 -3.73 -7.52
N ASP A 112 3.43 -4.56 -8.06
CA ASP A 112 2.15 -4.11 -8.60
C ASP A 112 1.05 -4.18 -7.54
N CYS A 113 0.59 -3.01 -7.10
CA CYS A 113 -0.42 -2.89 -6.04
C CYS A 113 -1.82 -3.38 -6.44
N ASN A 114 -2.08 -3.62 -7.74
CA ASN A 114 -3.35 -4.15 -8.22
C ASN A 114 -3.41 -5.67 -8.10
N LEU A 115 -2.27 -6.37 -8.17
CA LEU A 115 -2.22 -7.83 -8.04
C LEU A 115 -2.75 -8.33 -6.68
N TYR A 116 -2.58 -7.56 -5.61
CA TYR A 116 -3.08 -7.91 -4.27
C TYR A 116 -4.60 -7.79 -4.14
N VAL A 117 -5.28 -7.13 -5.08
CA VAL A 117 -6.74 -7.11 -5.17
C VAL A 117 -7.25 -8.44 -5.71
N TYR A 118 -6.57 -8.99 -6.71
CA TYR A 118 -6.95 -10.26 -7.33
C TYR A 118 -6.71 -11.45 -6.40
N LEU A 119 -5.65 -11.42 -5.59
CA LEU A 119 -5.33 -12.52 -4.68
C LEU A 119 -6.41 -12.75 -3.61
N LEU A 120 -6.97 -11.66 -3.06
CA LEU A 120 -8.03 -11.73 -2.04
C LEU A 120 -9.42 -12.02 -2.60
N CYS A 121 -9.68 -11.70 -3.88
CA CYS A 121 -10.93 -12.08 -4.55
C CYS A 121 -10.97 -13.56 -4.97
N LEU A 122 -9.87 -14.30 -4.80
CA LEU A 122 -9.77 -15.74 -5.04
C LEU A 122 -9.97 -16.58 -3.76
N GLU A 123 -10.10 -15.93 -2.59
CA GLU A 123 -10.39 -16.55 -1.29
C GLU A 123 -11.89 -16.46 -0.94
#